data_AF-A0A7J0CWX6-F1
#
_entry.id   AF-A0A7J0CWX6-F1
#
_cell.length_a   1.000
_cell.length_b   1.000
_cell.length_c   1.000
_cell.angle_alpha   90.00
_cell.angle_beta   90.00
_cell.angle_gamma   90.00
#
_symmetry.space_group_name_H-M   'P 1'
#
loop_
_entity.id
_entity.type
_entity.pdbx_description
1 polymer ?
#
loop_
_entity_poly.entity_id
_entity_poly.type
_entity_poly.pdbx_seq_one_letter_code
_entity_poly.pdbx_strand_id
1 'polypeptide(L)'
;MARLSKHAGGIGLSYSRIRARGSLIRGTNGHSNGIVPFLKTLDASVAAVNQGGRRKGAAAVYLETWHADIEEFLELRDNTGEDQRRTHNLNLAHWIPDEFMRRVDTDTDWSLFSPAEVPELVDLWGDEFDAAYRAAEAKGLARKTMPARELYGRMMRTLAQTGQGWMTFKDASNRTANQTAEPGRVVHSSNLCTEILEVTNDGETAVCNLGSVNLGAFVANGSIDWDRLDSTVRTAVTFLDRVVDINFYPTEQAGRSNSRWRPVGLGAMGLQDVFFQLRLPFDSPQARALSTKISERIMLAAYEASCDLAERSGPLPAWSETRAARGVLHPDHYDTELNWPERWDALRARVAKTGMRNSLLLAIAPTATIASIAGVYECIEPQVSNLFKRETLSGEFLQVNAYLVNELKKLGVWDARTREALREASGSVQGFAWIPEDVRALYRTAWEIPQRGLIDMAAARTPFLDQSQSLNLFLETPTIGKLSSMYAYAWKQGLKTTYYLRSRPATRIARAASGQASAAAPIPVQQASAPDADAIACSLENPESCEACQ
;
A
#
# COMPACT_ATOMS: atom_id res chain seq x y z
N MET A 1 8.72 19.97 -2.06
CA MET A 1 7.92 19.46 -0.92
C MET A 1 6.84 20.45 -0.47
N ALA A 2 7.18 21.57 0.18
CA ALA A 2 6.17 22.49 0.77
C ALA A 2 5.09 22.97 -0.22
N ARG A 3 5.45 23.26 -1.48
CA ARG A 3 4.48 23.61 -2.54
C ARG A 3 3.46 22.49 -2.82
N LEU A 4 3.88 21.23 -2.79
CA LEU A 4 3.01 20.07 -3.02
C LEU A 4 2.11 19.82 -1.80
N SER A 5 2.70 19.85 -0.60
CA SER A 5 1.95 19.64 0.67
C SER A 5 0.89 20.72 0.91
N LYS A 6 1.13 21.96 0.46
CA LYS A 6 0.13 23.05 0.50
C LYS A 6 -1.19 22.69 -0.20
N HIS A 7 -1.12 21.83 -1.22
CA HIS A 7 -2.28 21.36 -1.98
C HIS A 7 -2.69 19.92 -1.60
N ALA A 8 -2.45 19.52 -0.34
CA ALA A 8 -2.85 18.23 0.21
C ALA A 8 -2.24 16.97 -0.44
N GLY A 9 -1.12 17.14 -1.16
CA GLY A 9 -0.40 16.01 -1.73
C GLY A 9 0.41 15.25 -0.68
N GLY A 10 0.17 13.94 -0.56
CA GLY A 10 1.09 13.02 0.12
C GLY A 10 2.33 12.76 -0.74
N ILE A 11 3.50 12.59 -0.12
CA ILE A 11 4.78 12.61 -0.85
C ILE A 11 5.63 11.38 -0.48
N GLY A 12 6.13 10.67 -1.48
CA GLY A 12 7.26 9.73 -1.32
C GLY A 12 8.56 10.42 -1.76
N LEU A 13 9.64 10.28 -0.99
CA LEU A 13 10.95 10.85 -1.31
C LEU A 13 12.06 9.83 -1.14
N SER A 14 12.80 9.55 -2.20
CA SER A 14 14.07 8.82 -2.10
C SER A 14 15.16 9.72 -1.53
N TYR A 15 15.83 9.25 -0.47
CA TYR A 15 16.92 9.97 0.20
C TYR A 15 18.29 9.32 0.00
N SER A 16 18.35 8.18 -0.72
CA SER A 16 19.57 7.38 -0.90
C SER A 16 20.69 8.09 -1.66
N ARG A 17 20.43 9.20 -2.36
CA ARG A 17 21.46 9.98 -3.07
C ARG A 17 22.21 10.96 -2.16
N ILE A 18 21.69 11.26 -0.97
CA ILE A 18 22.32 12.20 -0.05
C ILE A 18 23.53 11.54 0.61
N ARG A 19 24.69 12.21 0.59
CA ARG A 19 25.93 11.65 1.17
C ARG A 19 25.77 11.33 2.67
N ALA A 20 26.33 10.20 3.09
CA ALA A 20 26.30 9.77 4.47
C ALA A 20 27.16 10.63 5.41
N ARG A 21 26.95 10.49 6.73
CA ARG A 21 27.73 11.14 7.78
C ARG A 21 29.23 10.84 7.61
N GLY A 22 30.07 11.82 7.90
CA GLY A 22 31.52 11.69 7.76
C GLY A 22 32.04 11.79 6.32
N SER A 23 31.19 11.98 5.32
CA SER A 23 31.65 12.17 3.93
C SER A 23 32.28 13.55 3.74
N LEU A 24 33.42 13.62 3.05
CA LEU A 24 34.13 14.88 2.78
C LEU A 24 33.27 15.88 1.97
N ILE A 25 33.32 17.15 2.36
CA ILE A 25 32.75 18.29 1.63
C ILE A 25 33.90 19.11 1.06
N ARG A 26 34.23 18.87 -0.21
CA ARG A 26 35.41 19.47 -0.87
C ARG A 26 35.48 21.00 -0.76
N GLY A 27 34.35 21.69 -0.87
CA GLY A 27 34.31 23.16 -0.85
C GLY A 27 34.62 23.80 0.50
N THR A 28 34.26 23.13 1.62
CA THR A 28 34.46 23.66 2.98
C THR A 28 35.57 22.94 3.74
N ASN A 29 36.15 21.88 3.15
CA ASN A 29 37.07 20.96 3.79
C ASN A 29 36.53 20.36 5.11
N GLY A 30 35.21 20.34 5.28
CA GLY A 30 34.51 19.75 6.42
C GLY A 30 33.94 18.37 6.09
N HIS A 31 33.24 17.77 7.06
CA HIS A 31 32.56 16.48 6.89
C HIS A 31 31.04 16.65 6.98
N SER A 32 30.30 15.82 6.24
CA SER A 32 28.85 15.77 6.25
C SER A 32 28.31 15.32 7.61
N ASN A 33 27.21 15.92 8.05
CA ASN A 33 26.46 15.47 9.22
C ASN A 33 25.45 14.34 8.88
N GLY A 34 25.45 13.85 7.63
CA GLY A 34 24.57 12.78 7.17
C GLY A 34 23.14 13.24 6.88
N ILE A 35 22.22 12.28 6.75
CA ILE A 35 20.83 12.54 6.36
C ILE A 35 19.98 13.12 7.48
N VAL A 36 20.28 12.81 8.75
CA VAL A 36 19.40 13.11 9.91
C VAL A 36 19.07 14.61 10.04
N PRO A 37 20.02 15.56 9.95
CA PRO A 37 19.69 16.99 10.07
C PRO A 37 18.79 17.51 8.93
N PHE A 38 18.98 16.99 7.71
CA PHE A 38 18.12 17.32 6.58
C PHE A 38 16.72 16.77 6.77
N LEU A 39 16.60 15.55 7.30
CA LEU A 39 15.31 14.94 7.62
C LEU A 39 14.61 15.66 8.78
N LYS A 40 15.32 16.16 9.79
CA LYS A 40 14.72 17.01 10.83
C LYS A 40 14.15 18.31 10.26
N THR A 41 14.82 18.91 9.28
CA THR A 41 14.31 20.09 8.58
C THR A 41 13.06 19.76 7.75
N LEU A 42 13.07 18.59 7.09
CA LEU A 42 11.92 18.09 6.35
C LEU A 42 10.72 17.81 7.28
N ASP A 43 10.96 17.20 8.43
CA ASP A 43 9.98 16.90 9.47
C ASP A 43 9.29 18.18 9.96
N ALA A 44 10.06 19.20 10.31
CA ALA A 44 9.53 20.50 10.69
C ALA A 44 8.71 21.15 9.56
N SER A 45 9.15 20.98 8.31
CA SER A 45 8.42 21.49 7.14
C SER A 45 7.09 20.75 6.95
N VAL A 46 7.04 19.43 7.16
CA VAL A 46 5.80 18.64 7.09
C VAL A 46 4.84 19.08 8.19
N ALA A 47 5.34 19.25 9.42
CA ALA A 47 4.56 19.73 10.56
C ALA A 47 3.99 21.15 10.31
N ALA A 48 4.77 22.03 9.70
CA ALA A 48 4.35 23.40 9.40
C ALA A 48 3.28 23.48 8.31
N VAL A 49 3.28 22.55 7.34
CA VAL A 49 2.31 22.52 6.23
C VAL A 49 1.17 21.55 6.56
N ASN A 50 0.51 21.80 7.68
CA ASN A 50 -0.63 21.00 8.19
C ASN A 50 -2.01 21.53 7.77
N GLN A 51 -2.06 22.43 6.77
CA GLN A 51 -3.29 22.97 6.17
C GLN A 51 -4.30 23.53 7.17
N GLY A 52 -3.84 24.11 8.29
CA GLY A 52 -4.73 24.68 9.30
C GLY A 52 -5.56 23.63 10.04
N GLY A 53 -5.07 22.40 10.15
CA GLY A 53 -5.70 21.31 10.90
C GLY A 53 -6.61 20.39 10.10
N ARG A 54 -7.05 20.79 8.88
CA ARG A 54 -7.92 19.95 8.03
C ARG A 54 -7.27 18.65 7.57
N ARG A 55 -5.99 18.72 7.17
CA ARG A 55 -5.21 17.52 6.78
C ARG A 55 -3.75 17.69 7.14
N LYS A 56 -3.22 16.79 7.97
CA LYS A 56 -1.79 16.74 8.29
C LYS A 56 -1.01 16.49 7.00
N GLY A 57 0.05 17.27 6.78
CA GLY A 57 1.04 16.95 5.77
C GLY A 57 1.63 15.58 6.07
N ALA A 58 1.85 14.76 5.04
CA ALA A 58 2.40 13.43 5.20
C ALA A 58 3.45 13.16 4.12
N ALA A 59 4.61 12.69 4.57
CA ALA A 59 5.70 12.29 3.69
C ALA A 59 6.25 10.93 4.13
N ALA A 60 6.59 10.09 3.16
CA ALA A 60 7.34 8.86 3.36
C ALA A 60 8.75 9.04 2.77
N VAL A 61 9.76 8.75 3.58
CA VAL A 61 11.17 8.80 3.18
C VAL A 61 11.63 7.38 2.91
N TYR A 62 12.22 7.18 1.74
CA TYR A 62 12.77 5.91 1.28
C TYR A 62 14.28 5.93 1.36
N LEU A 63 14.85 4.90 1.96
CA LEU A 63 16.29 4.70 2.04
C LEU A 63 16.68 3.28 1.62
N GLU A 64 17.70 3.16 0.79
CA GLU A 64 18.26 1.86 0.40
C GLU A 64 19.10 1.26 1.54
N THR A 65 19.06 -0.06 1.68
CA THR A 65 19.63 -0.77 2.84
C THR A 65 21.15 -0.73 2.93
N TRP A 66 21.86 -0.39 1.85
CA TRP A 66 23.32 -0.22 1.82
C TRP A 66 23.78 1.18 2.25
N HIS A 67 22.86 2.13 2.47
CA HIS A 67 23.24 3.49 2.83
C HIS A 67 23.91 3.54 4.22
N ALA A 68 25.06 4.22 4.36
CA ALA A 68 25.81 4.23 5.62
C ALA A 68 25.11 4.90 6.81
N ASP A 69 24.09 5.72 6.58
CA ASP A 69 23.23 6.26 7.65
C ASP A 69 21.99 5.38 7.95
N ILE A 70 21.88 4.15 7.42
CA ILE A 70 20.70 3.26 7.62
C ILE A 70 20.45 2.96 9.10
N GLU A 71 21.50 2.85 9.90
CA GLU A 71 21.38 2.60 11.33
C GLU A 71 20.74 3.79 12.06
N GLU A 72 21.14 5.03 11.74
CA GLU A 72 20.53 6.24 12.30
C GLU A 72 19.10 6.44 11.75
N PHE A 73 18.83 6.01 10.52
CA PHE A 73 17.51 6.04 9.90
C PHE A 73 16.49 5.19 10.67
N LEU A 74 16.91 4.03 11.18
CA LEU A 74 16.05 3.12 11.96
C LEU A 74 15.63 3.70 13.33
N GLU A 75 16.33 4.72 13.82
CA GLU A 75 16.09 5.34 15.13
C GLU A 75 15.21 6.59 15.05
N LEU A 76 14.90 7.07 13.83
CA LEU A 76 14.22 8.35 13.61
C LEU A 76 12.82 8.43 14.21
N ARG A 77 12.17 7.28 14.43
CA ARG A 77 10.80 7.17 14.98
C ARG A 77 10.76 6.60 16.39
N ASP A 78 11.91 6.41 17.02
CA ASP A 78 11.97 5.95 18.41
C ASP A 78 11.35 6.98 19.35
N ASN A 79 10.53 6.53 20.29
CA ASN A 79 9.89 7.39 21.29
C ASN A 79 10.87 7.90 22.36
N THR A 80 12.07 7.33 22.43
CA THR A 80 13.11 7.70 23.40
C THR A 80 14.40 8.10 22.69
N GLY A 81 15.27 8.83 23.40
CA GLY A 81 16.53 9.34 22.88
C GLY A 81 16.50 10.85 22.63
N GLU A 82 17.47 11.34 21.86
CA GLU A 82 17.65 12.78 21.61
C GLU A 82 16.66 13.29 20.53
N ASP A 83 15.80 14.26 20.88
CA ASP A 83 14.75 14.78 19.99
C ASP A 83 15.30 15.34 18.66
N GLN A 84 16.49 15.95 18.68
CA GLN A 84 17.13 16.50 17.46
C GLN A 84 17.40 15.43 16.40
N ARG A 85 17.40 14.14 16.80
CA ARG A 85 17.58 12.97 15.95
C ARG A 85 16.28 12.20 15.71
N ARG A 86 15.11 12.83 15.92
CA ARG A 86 13.78 12.23 15.72
C ARG A 86 12.95 13.01 14.72
N THR A 87 12.15 12.28 13.94
CA THR A 87 11.27 12.82 12.90
C THR A 87 9.89 12.16 12.97
N HIS A 88 9.10 12.51 13.99
CA HIS A 88 7.79 11.91 14.27
C HIS A 88 6.71 12.26 13.24
N ASN A 89 6.94 13.25 12.37
CA ASN A 89 6.02 13.65 11.30
C ASN A 89 6.35 12.98 9.95
N LEU A 90 7.48 12.27 9.85
CA LEU A 90 7.89 11.54 8.64
C LEU A 90 7.61 10.06 8.78
N ASN A 91 7.05 9.44 7.75
CA ASN A 91 7.01 7.99 7.62
C ASN A 91 8.30 7.47 7.01
N LEU A 92 8.67 6.23 7.33
CA LEU A 92 9.93 5.63 6.89
C LEU A 92 9.67 4.34 6.11
N ALA A 93 10.37 4.18 5.00
CA ALA A 93 10.33 2.99 4.16
C ALA A 93 11.74 2.58 3.70
N HIS A 94 11.95 1.28 3.56
CA HIS A 94 13.17 0.70 3.01
C HIS A 94 12.97 0.38 1.53
N TRP A 95 13.91 0.80 0.69
CA TRP A 95 13.98 0.43 -0.72
C TRP A 95 15.01 -0.68 -0.90
N ILE A 96 14.55 -1.93 -0.91
CA ILE A 96 15.38 -3.11 -0.63
C ILE A 96 15.83 -3.78 -1.93
N PRO A 97 17.13 -3.85 -2.24
CA PRO A 97 17.66 -4.66 -3.33
C PRO A 97 17.59 -6.16 -2.98
N ASP A 98 17.41 -7.01 -4.01
CA ASP A 98 17.36 -8.47 -3.87
C ASP A 98 18.66 -9.02 -3.28
N GLU A 99 19.82 -8.39 -3.55
CA GLU A 99 21.11 -8.78 -2.93
C GLU A 99 21.05 -8.75 -1.41
N PHE A 100 20.46 -7.72 -0.81
CA PHE A 100 20.35 -7.65 0.64
C PHE A 100 19.54 -8.83 1.18
N MET A 101 18.39 -9.13 0.56
CA MET A 101 17.55 -10.25 0.99
C MET A 101 18.22 -11.61 0.79
N ARG A 102 18.98 -11.79 -0.30
CA ARG A 102 19.80 -12.99 -0.50
C ARG A 102 20.86 -13.13 0.59
N ARG A 103 21.55 -12.04 0.96
CA ARG A 103 22.57 -12.05 2.02
C ARG A 103 22.00 -12.33 3.41
N VAL A 104 20.76 -11.88 3.68
CA VAL A 104 20.01 -12.25 4.88
C VAL A 104 19.71 -13.76 4.90
N ASP A 105 19.26 -14.32 3.77
CA ASP A 105 18.93 -15.76 3.64
C ASP A 105 20.19 -16.63 3.85
N THR A 106 21.30 -16.27 3.20
CA THR A 106 22.58 -17.00 3.23
C THR A 106 23.48 -16.69 4.42
N ASP A 107 23.06 -15.80 5.33
CA ASP A 107 23.82 -15.38 6.52
C ASP A 107 25.22 -14.84 6.21
N THR A 108 25.28 -13.92 5.25
CA THR A 108 26.53 -13.28 4.81
C THR A 108 26.58 -11.80 5.20
N ASP A 109 27.77 -11.21 5.14
CA ASP A 109 27.99 -9.81 5.47
C ASP A 109 27.33 -8.84 4.49
N TRP A 110 27.00 -7.66 4.99
CA TRP A 110 26.45 -6.52 4.26
C TRP A 110 27.30 -5.28 4.53
N SER A 111 27.70 -4.61 3.46
CA SER A 111 28.54 -3.41 3.46
C SER A 111 27.70 -2.16 3.26
N LEU A 112 28.00 -1.16 4.07
CA LEU A 112 27.38 0.13 4.05
C LEU A 112 28.29 1.16 3.40
N PHE A 113 27.75 1.95 2.48
CA PHE A 113 28.50 2.90 1.66
C PHE A 113 27.95 4.32 1.78
N SER A 114 28.81 5.31 1.53
CA SER A 114 28.35 6.66 1.25
C SER A 114 28.08 6.81 -0.26
N PRO A 115 26.92 7.35 -0.67
CA PRO A 115 26.64 7.67 -2.07
C PRO A 115 27.65 8.61 -2.72
N ALA A 116 28.45 9.35 -1.92
CA ALA A 116 29.53 10.18 -2.46
C ALA A 116 30.68 9.37 -3.08
N GLU A 117 30.82 8.08 -2.74
CA GLU A 117 31.87 7.18 -3.22
C GLU A 117 31.37 6.16 -4.22
N VAL A 118 30.07 5.87 -4.17
CA VAL A 118 29.38 4.91 -5.04
C VAL A 118 28.10 5.53 -5.64
N PRO A 119 28.20 6.71 -6.30
CA PRO A 119 27.04 7.47 -6.75
C PRO A 119 26.15 6.72 -7.75
N GLU A 120 26.68 5.70 -8.42
CA GLU A 120 25.97 4.89 -9.40
C GLU A 120 24.92 3.95 -8.77
N LEU A 121 25.11 3.51 -7.52
CA LEU A 121 24.26 2.44 -6.93
C LEU A 121 22.77 2.81 -6.85
N VAL A 122 22.45 4.09 -6.66
CA VAL A 122 21.07 4.58 -6.60
C VAL A 122 20.36 4.46 -7.95
N ASP A 123 21.11 4.43 -9.05
CA ASP A 123 20.61 4.39 -10.43
C ASP A 123 20.77 3.00 -11.08
N LEU A 124 21.21 1.99 -10.32
CA LEU A 124 21.32 0.60 -10.75
C LEU A 124 20.33 -0.28 -9.98
N TRP A 125 19.88 -1.37 -10.59
CA TRP A 125 19.01 -2.39 -9.97
C TRP A 125 19.32 -3.77 -10.57
N GLY A 126 18.87 -4.83 -9.91
CA GLY A 126 19.10 -6.22 -10.34
C GLY A 126 20.59 -6.55 -10.50
N ASP A 127 20.93 -7.32 -11.53
CA ASP A 127 22.29 -7.84 -11.74
C ASP A 127 23.35 -6.73 -11.89
N GLU A 128 22.97 -5.58 -12.47
CA GLU A 128 23.88 -4.43 -12.60
C GLU A 128 24.20 -3.82 -11.23
N PHE A 129 23.20 -3.70 -10.36
CA PHE A 129 23.40 -3.27 -8.98
C PHE A 129 24.28 -4.28 -8.23
N ASP A 130 24.00 -5.57 -8.36
CA ASP A 130 24.74 -6.63 -7.66
C ASP A 130 26.23 -6.60 -8.03
N ALA A 131 26.53 -6.46 -9.32
CA ALA A 131 27.89 -6.38 -9.83
C ALA A 131 28.61 -5.11 -9.33
N ALA A 132 27.96 -3.95 -9.40
CA ALA A 132 28.54 -2.69 -8.94
C ALA A 132 28.76 -2.68 -7.41
N TYR A 133 27.80 -3.19 -6.65
CA TYR A 133 27.85 -3.30 -5.20
C TYR A 133 29.03 -4.20 -4.76
N ARG A 134 29.16 -5.41 -5.34
CA ARG A 134 30.28 -6.32 -5.05
C ARG A 134 31.62 -5.77 -5.50
N ALA A 135 31.66 -5.03 -6.61
CA ALA A 135 32.87 -4.34 -7.05
C ALA A 135 33.30 -3.22 -6.08
N ALA A 136 32.34 -2.50 -5.48
CA ALA A 136 32.62 -1.50 -4.46
C ALA A 136 33.16 -2.14 -3.16
N GLU A 137 32.63 -3.30 -2.77
CA GLU A 137 33.17 -4.11 -1.66
C GLU A 137 34.63 -4.52 -1.95
N ALA A 138 34.91 -5.06 -3.14
CA ALA A 138 36.25 -5.49 -3.54
C ALA A 138 37.27 -4.33 -3.59
N LYS A 139 36.80 -3.11 -3.88
CA LYS A 139 37.62 -1.88 -3.84
C LYS A 139 37.85 -1.35 -2.42
N GLY A 140 37.23 -1.93 -1.40
CA GLY A 140 37.35 -1.47 -0.01
C GLY A 140 36.65 -0.14 0.26
N LEU A 141 35.61 0.21 -0.50
CA LEU A 141 34.88 1.48 -0.36
C LEU A 141 33.86 1.48 0.80
N ALA A 142 33.65 0.33 1.44
CA ALA A 142 32.69 0.19 2.54
C ALA A 142 33.11 1.07 3.73
N ARG A 143 32.16 1.86 4.24
CA ARG A 143 32.31 2.63 5.48
C ARG A 143 32.21 1.72 6.71
N LYS A 144 31.38 0.69 6.61
CA LYS A 144 31.16 -0.32 7.65
C LYS A 144 30.68 -1.60 6.98
N THR A 145 31.05 -2.75 7.55
CA THR A 145 30.51 -4.06 7.16
C THR A 145 29.94 -4.73 8.41
N MET A 146 28.78 -5.37 8.28
CA MET A 146 28.07 -6.04 9.37
C MET A 146 27.27 -7.24 8.86
N PRO A 147 26.91 -8.21 9.71
CA PRO A 147 26.05 -9.32 9.29
C PRO A 147 24.71 -8.83 8.75
N ALA A 148 24.27 -9.30 7.57
CA ALA A 148 23.01 -8.86 6.97
C ALA A 148 21.80 -9.16 7.88
N ARG A 149 21.81 -10.30 8.57
CA ARG A 149 20.77 -10.69 9.54
C ARG A 149 20.68 -9.75 10.74
N GLU A 150 21.78 -9.14 11.15
CA GLU A 150 21.79 -8.17 12.24
C GLU A 150 21.01 -6.90 11.82
N LEU A 151 21.32 -6.35 10.64
CA LEU A 151 20.59 -5.20 10.11
C LEU A 151 19.12 -5.52 9.90
N TYR A 152 18.80 -6.68 9.30
CA TYR A 152 17.42 -7.12 9.10
C TYR A 152 16.66 -7.29 10.42
N GLY A 153 17.29 -7.87 11.44
CA GLY A 153 16.70 -7.99 12.78
C GLY A 153 16.39 -6.63 13.41
N ARG A 154 17.22 -5.61 13.15
CA ARG A 154 16.96 -4.23 13.59
C ARG A 154 15.81 -3.59 12.83
N MET A 155 15.72 -3.77 11.51
CA MET A 155 14.57 -3.32 10.71
C MET A 155 13.26 -3.91 11.25
N MET A 156 13.22 -5.22 11.53
CA MET A 156 12.05 -5.88 12.10
C MET A 156 11.69 -5.35 13.50
N ARG A 157 12.70 -5.03 14.31
CA ARG A 157 12.49 -4.43 15.64
C ARG A 157 11.84 -3.05 15.52
N THR A 158 12.39 -2.17 14.68
CA THR A 158 11.82 -0.83 14.44
C THR A 158 10.38 -0.93 13.95
N LEU A 159 10.11 -1.82 12.99
CA LEU A 159 8.77 -2.04 12.46
C LEU A 159 7.79 -2.56 13.52
N ALA A 160 8.22 -3.49 14.38
CA ALA A 160 7.41 -4.01 15.48
C ALA A 160 7.09 -2.95 16.55
N GLN A 161 8.01 -2.04 16.83
CA GLN A 161 7.90 -1.06 17.91
C GLN A 161 7.16 0.22 17.48
N THR A 162 7.34 0.62 16.22
CA THR A 162 6.89 1.94 15.73
C THR A 162 5.89 1.86 14.59
N GLY A 163 5.75 0.69 13.93
CA GLY A 163 4.99 0.55 12.68
C GLY A 163 5.67 1.22 11.47
N GLN A 164 6.92 1.67 11.61
CA GLN A 164 7.70 2.41 10.61
C GLN A 164 8.87 1.57 10.10
N GLY A 165 9.37 1.89 8.91
CA GLY A 165 10.33 1.05 8.19
C GLY A 165 9.60 0.03 7.32
N TRP A 166 8.70 0.51 6.46
CA TRP A 166 7.94 -0.35 5.54
C TRP A 166 8.87 -1.08 4.57
N MET A 167 8.48 -2.28 4.17
CA MET A 167 9.30 -3.16 3.34
C MET A 167 8.87 -3.03 1.87
N THR A 168 9.72 -2.45 1.04
CA THR A 168 9.47 -2.31 -0.40
C THR A 168 10.68 -2.80 -1.20
N PHE A 169 10.44 -3.48 -2.32
CA PHE A 169 11.45 -4.27 -3.02
C PHE A 169 11.83 -3.61 -4.35
N LYS A 170 13.06 -3.10 -4.40
CA LYS A 170 13.61 -2.29 -5.48
C LYS A 170 13.62 -3.01 -6.82
N ASP A 171 14.12 -4.24 -6.82
CA ASP A 171 14.40 -4.96 -8.07
C ASP A 171 13.12 -5.50 -8.70
N ALA A 172 12.19 -6.05 -7.90
CA ALA A 172 10.87 -6.44 -8.41
C ALA A 172 10.11 -5.23 -9.01
N SER A 173 10.21 -4.07 -8.37
CA SER A 173 9.59 -2.83 -8.84
C SER A 173 10.19 -2.35 -10.16
N ASN A 174 11.53 -2.28 -10.25
CA ASN A 174 12.21 -1.80 -11.46
C ASN A 174 12.14 -2.80 -12.62
N ARG A 175 12.22 -4.10 -12.36
CA ARG A 175 12.19 -5.17 -13.38
C ARG A 175 10.90 -5.16 -14.20
N THR A 176 9.80 -4.79 -13.57
CA THR A 176 8.45 -4.98 -14.10
C THR A 176 7.70 -3.69 -14.43
N ALA A 177 8.27 -2.53 -14.05
CA ALA A 177 7.73 -1.23 -14.40
C ALA A 177 7.87 -0.96 -15.91
N ASN A 178 6.80 -0.49 -16.54
CA ASN A 178 6.78 -0.22 -17.99
C ASN A 178 7.72 0.93 -18.40
N GLN A 179 8.05 1.83 -17.48
CA GLN A 179 8.85 3.04 -17.69
C GLN A 179 10.38 2.80 -17.61
N THR A 180 10.83 1.63 -17.12
CA THR A 180 12.25 1.34 -16.86
C THR A 180 12.92 0.58 -17.99
N ALA A 181 12.39 0.73 -19.20
CA ALA A 181 12.81 -0.05 -20.35
C ALA A 181 14.18 0.42 -20.90
N GLU A 182 14.48 1.71 -20.81
CA GLU A 182 15.77 2.31 -21.21
C GLU A 182 16.73 2.45 -19.99
N PRO A 183 18.05 2.31 -20.20
CA PRO A 183 19.04 2.63 -19.17
C PRO A 183 18.87 4.08 -18.64
N GLY A 184 19.11 4.26 -17.33
CA GLY A 184 18.95 5.55 -16.66
C GLY A 184 17.50 5.92 -16.31
N ARG A 185 16.52 5.07 -16.66
CA ARG A 185 15.13 5.18 -16.17
C ARG A 185 14.91 4.25 -15.00
N VAL A 186 14.89 4.82 -13.80
CA VAL A 186 14.85 4.07 -12.54
C VAL A 186 13.72 4.59 -11.67
N VAL A 187 13.02 3.66 -11.02
CA VAL A 187 12.10 3.92 -9.92
C VAL A 187 12.93 3.94 -8.63
N HIS A 188 13.13 5.13 -8.07
CA HIS A 188 13.99 5.35 -6.89
C HIS A 188 13.28 5.15 -5.54
N SER A 189 11.94 5.11 -5.55
CA SER A 189 11.09 4.93 -4.38
C SER A 189 9.66 4.65 -4.81
N SER A 190 8.79 4.33 -3.85
CA SER A 190 7.35 4.41 -4.03
C SER A 190 6.78 5.74 -3.48
N ASN A 191 5.46 5.90 -3.45
CA ASN A 191 4.75 7.05 -2.88
C ASN A 191 4.45 6.87 -1.38
N LEU A 192 3.71 7.79 -0.77
CA LEU A 192 3.31 7.73 0.64
C LEU A 192 2.61 6.41 1.04
N CYS A 193 1.85 5.79 0.14
CA CYS A 193 1.03 4.63 0.44
C CYS A 193 1.56 3.33 -0.17
N THR A 194 2.76 3.36 -0.75
CA THR A 194 3.50 2.21 -1.29
C THR A 194 2.90 1.50 -2.51
N GLU A 195 1.88 2.04 -3.17
CA GLU A 195 1.24 1.45 -4.35
C GLU A 195 1.79 1.95 -5.69
N ILE A 196 2.42 3.12 -5.71
CA ILE A 196 2.86 3.80 -6.95
C ILE A 196 4.33 3.54 -7.22
N LEU A 197 4.65 3.19 -8.46
CA LEU A 197 5.99 2.83 -8.90
C LEU A 197 6.29 3.53 -10.22
N GLU A 198 6.71 4.79 -10.12
CA GLU A 198 6.95 5.68 -11.27
C GLU A 198 8.38 6.20 -11.25
N VAL A 199 8.95 6.42 -12.43
CA VAL A 199 10.31 6.96 -12.57
C VAL A 199 10.37 8.41 -12.10
N THR A 200 11.48 8.80 -11.50
CA THR A 200 11.73 10.17 -11.05
C THR A 200 13.15 10.60 -11.39
N ASN A 201 13.36 11.91 -11.56
CA ASN A 201 14.68 12.52 -11.68
C ASN A 201 14.59 14.01 -11.35
N ASP A 202 15.71 14.75 -11.44
CA ASP A 202 15.76 16.18 -11.15
C ASP A 202 14.78 17.03 -12.00
N GLY A 203 14.40 16.52 -13.17
CA GLY A 203 13.46 17.16 -14.09
C GLY A 203 12.02 16.64 -14.02
N GLU A 204 11.76 15.52 -13.34
CA GLU A 204 10.48 14.80 -13.37
C GLU A 204 10.07 14.38 -11.94
N THR A 205 8.96 14.93 -11.46
CA THR A 205 8.30 14.48 -10.22
C THR A 205 7.07 13.68 -10.60
N ALA A 206 7.05 12.39 -10.29
CA ALA A 206 5.91 11.48 -10.49
C ALA A 206 4.61 12.03 -9.86
N VAL A 207 3.46 11.76 -10.49
CA VAL A 207 2.15 12.25 -10.04
C VAL A 207 1.12 11.13 -10.14
N CYS A 208 0.48 10.87 -9.01
CA CYS A 208 -0.50 9.82 -8.90
C CYS A 208 -1.92 10.33 -9.20
N ASN A 209 -2.56 9.79 -10.24
CA ASN A 209 -3.96 10.08 -10.62
C ASN A 209 -4.81 8.85 -10.30
N LEU A 210 -5.56 8.88 -9.18
CA LEU A 210 -6.20 7.69 -8.61
C LEU A 210 -7.71 7.61 -8.84
N GLY A 211 -8.18 6.38 -9.02
CA GLY A 211 -9.59 6.00 -8.95
C GLY A 211 -9.72 4.59 -8.37
N SER A 212 -10.90 4.19 -7.93
CA SER A 212 -11.12 2.81 -7.46
C SER A 212 -12.49 2.30 -7.84
N VAL A 213 -12.54 1.06 -8.32
CA VAL A 213 -13.80 0.40 -8.68
C VAL A 213 -14.39 -0.31 -7.45
N ASN A 214 -15.68 -0.12 -7.18
CA ASN A 214 -16.40 -0.86 -6.14
C ASN A 214 -16.74 -2.28 -6.62
N LEU A 215 -15.95 -3.27 -6.21
CA LEU A 215 -16.09 -4.65 -6.66
C LEU A 215 -17.42 -5.29 -6.20
N GLY A 216 -17.87 -4.96 -4.99
CA GLY A 216 -19.10 -5.49 -4.42
C GLY A 216 -20.35 -5.18 -5.25
N ALA A 217 -20.32 -4.10 -6.04
CA ALA A 217 -21.44 -3.67 -6.89
C ALA A 217 -21.63 -4.52 -8.17
N PHE A 218 -20.66 -5.37 -8.53
CA PHE A 218 -20.72 -6.23 -9.72
C PHE A 218 -21.08 -7.67 -9.40
N VAL A 219 -21.35 -8.02 -8.14
CA VAL A 219 -21.84 -9.35 -7.82
C VAL A 219 -23.33 -9.42 -8.17
N ALA A 220 -23.68 -10.30 -9.11
CA ALA A 220 -25.05 -10.54 -9.53
C ALA A 220 -25.25 -12.03 -9.80
N ASN A 221 -26.41 -12.57 -9.42
CA ASN A 221 -26.78 -13.97 -9.67
C ASN A 221 -25.71 -15.00 -9.23
N GLY A 222 -25.01 -14.73 -8.11
CA GLY A 222 -23.98 -15.62 -7.58
C GLY A 222 -22.65 -15.63 -8.35
N SER A 223 -22.41 -14.67 -9.25
CA SER A 223 -21.12 -14.50 -9.92
C SER A 223 -20.81 -13.01 -10.18
N ILE A 224 -19.68 -12.71 -10.82
CA ILE A 224 -19.32 -11.34 -11.21
C ILE A 224 -19.93 -11.03 -12.57
N ASP A 225 -20.59 -9.88 -12.69
CA ASP A 225 -21.00 -9.26 -13.94
C ASP A 225 -19.78 -8.64 -14.64
N TRP A 226 -19.12 -9.44 -15.48
CA TRP A 226 -17.88 -9.07 -16.15
C TRP A 226 -18.04 -7.95 -17.17
N ASP A 227 -19.20 -7.86 -17.84
CA ASP A 227 -19.43 -6.85 -18.87
C ASP A 227 -19.69 -5.49 -18.24
N ARG A 228 -20.44 -5.47 -17.13
CA ARG A 228 -20.62 -4.25 -16.35
C ARG A 228 -19.30 -3.79 -15.71
N LEU A 229 -18.45 -4.72 -15.25
CA LEU A 229 -17.11 -4.39 -14.77
C LEU A 229 -16.26 -3.75 -15.90
N ASP A 230 -16.21 -4.36 -17.09
CA ASP A 230 -15.46 -3.83 -18.23
C ASP A 230 -15.91 -2.41 -18.62
N SER A 231 -17.22 -2.19 -18.74
CA SER A 231 -17.76 -0.86 -19.08
C SER A 231 -17.41 0.20 -18.04
N THR A 232 -17.40 -0.17 -16.75
CA THR A 232 -17.04 0.73 -15.65
C THR A 232 -15.54 1.04 -15.67
N VAL A 233 -14.70 0.03 -15.89
CA VAL A 233 -13.23 0.21 -16.00
C VAL A 233 -12.88 1.12 -17.17
N ARG A 234 -13.47 0.93 -18.35
CA ARG A 234 -13.25 1.83 -19.51
C ARG A 234 -13.62 3.28 -19.20
N THR A 235 -14.74 3.48 -18.50
CA THR A 235 -15.19 4.80 -18.07
C THR A 235 -14.21 5.43 -17.08
N ALA A 236 -13.79 4.66 -16.07
CA ALA A 236 -12.82 5.10 -15.06
C ALA A 236 -11.48 5.49 -15.69
N VAL A 237 -10.90 4.66 -16.57
CA VAL A 237 -9.65 4.98 -17.27
C VAL A 237 -9.78 6.23 -18.13
N THR A 238 -10.92 6.42 -18.82
CA THR A 238 -11.19 7.64 -19.59
C THR A 238 -11.20 8.87 -18.70
N PHE A 239 -11.79 8.80 -17.50
CA PHE A 239 -11.79 9.91 -16.56
C PHE A 239 -10.40 10.19 -16.00
N LEU A 240 -9.65 9.14 -15.64
CA LEU A 240 -8.29 9.27 -15.13
C LEU A 240 -7.33 9.87 -16.17
N ASP A 241 -7.42 9.47 -17.45
CA ASP A 241 -6.61 10.09 -18.51
C ASP A 241 -6.95 11.57 -18.70
N ARG A 242 -8.23 11.96 -18.55
CA ARG A 242 -8.62 13.38 -18.59
C ARG A 242 -8.13 14.17 -17.37
N VAL A 243 -8.02 13.54 -16.20
CA VAL A 243 -7.45 14.17 -14.99
C VAL A 243 -6.02 14.66 -15.29
N VAL A 244 -5.23 13.91 -16.05
CA VAL A 244 -3.87 14.31 -16.44
C VAL A 244 -3.86 15.68 -17.15
N ASP A 245 -4.86 15.97 -17.98
CA ASP A 245 -4.90 17.22 -18.75
C ASP A 245 -5.48 18.40 -17.96
N ILE A 246 -6.45 18.15 -17.08
CA ILE A 246 -7.16 19.22 -16.34
C ILE A 246 -6.50 19.57 -15.00
N ASN A 247 -5.65 18.70 -14.46
CA ASN A 247 -5.10 18.87 -13.13
C ASN A 247 -4.19 20.10 -13.04
N PHE A 248 -4.23 20.78 -11.90
CA PHE A 248 -3.30 21.86 -11.59
C PHE A 248 -2.03 21.28 -10.95
N TYR A 249 -0.88 21.51 -11.58
CA TYR A 249 0.42 21.04 -11.07
C TYR A 249 1.14 22.13 -10.27
N PRO A 250 1.43 21.93 -8.98
CA PRO A 250 2.11 22.94 -8.16
C PRO A 250 3.59 23.17 -8.52
N THR A 251 4.18 22.31 -9.36
CA THR A 251 5.55 22.40 -9.85
C THR A 251 5.63 22.02 -11.32
N GLU A 252 6.56 22.62 -12.06
CA GLU A 252 6.77 22.32 -13.48
C GLU A 252 7.23 20.88 -13.70
N GLN A 253 8.05 20.34 -12.80
CA GLN A 253 8.52 18.95 -12.86
C GLN A 253 7.36 17.95 -12.77
N ALA A 254 6.33 18.26 -11.99
CA ALA A 254 5.13 17.43 -11.87
C ALA A 254 4.31 17.45 -13.17
N GLY A 255 4.06 18.65 -13.72
CA GLY A 255 3.36 18.79 -15.00
C GLY A 255 4.11 18.15 -16.16
N ARG A 256 5.44 18.28 -16.20
CA ARG A 256 6.30 17.65 -17.22
C ARG A 256 6.25 16.12 -17.14
N SER A 257 6.40 15.56 -15.95
CA SER A 257 6.36 14.11 -15.74
C SER A 257 5.01 13.53 -16.17
N ASN A 258 3.90 14.10 -15.65
CA ASN A 258 2.57 13.57 -15.91
C ASN A 258 2.17 13.72 -17.38
N SER A 259 2.55 14.82 -18.05
CA SER A 259 2.29 15.01 -19.49
C SER A 259 3.09 14.02 -20.35
N ARG A 260 4.34 13.71 -19.96
CA ARG A 260 5.23 12.81 -20.69
C ARG A 260 4.77 11.35 -20.61
N TRP A 261 4.50 10.89 -19.39
CA TRP A 261 4.26 9.47 -19.09
C TRP A 261 2.76 9.13 -18.99
N ARG A 262 1.91 10.11 -18.68
CA ARG A 262 0.47 9.96 -18.47
C ARG A 262 0.08 8.76 -17.57
N PRO A 263 0.77 8.48 -16.45
CA PRO A 263 0.42 7.37 -15.57
C PRO A 263 -0.90 7.63 -14.86
N VAL A 264 -1.65 6.57 -14.62
CA VAL A 264 -2.85 6.56 -13.78
C VAL A 264 -2.80 5.36 -12.84
N GLY A 265 -3.58 5.41 -11.76
CA GLY A 265 -3.70 4.32 -10.79
C GLY A 265 -5.16 3.98 -10.54
N LEU A 266 -5.68 3.03 -11.32
CA LEU A 266 -6.97 2.42 -11.06
C LEU A 266 -6.79 1.28 -10.07
N GLY A 267 -7.35 1.47 -8.88
CA GLY A 267 -7.43 0.46 -7.83
C GLY A 267 -8.81 -0.18 -7.74
N ALA A 268 -9.05 -0.87 -6.65
CA ALA A 268 -10.32 -1.49 -6.32
C ALA A 268 -10.63 -1.34 -4.84
N MET A 269 -11.91 -1.34 -4.49
CA MET A 269 -12.43 -1.41 -3.12
C MET A 269 -13.55 -2.44 -3.04
N GLY A 270 -13.85 -2.90 -1.83
CA GLY A 270 -14.92 -3.84 -1.56
C GLY A 270 -14.65 -5.28 -2.01
N LEU A 271 -13.38 -5.73 -2.00
CA LEU A 271 -13.04 -7.13 -2.26
C LEU A 271 -13.68 -8.06 -1.22
N GLN A 272 -13.68 -7.65 0.05
CA GLN A 272 -14.31 -8.40 1.14
C GLN A 272 -15.84 -8.51 0.94
N ASP A 273 -16.49 -7.47 0.40
CA ASP A 273 -17.92 -7.52 0.04
C ASP A 273 -18.20 -8.59 -1.01
N VAL A 274 -17.34 -8.72 -2.03
CA VAL A 274 -17.46 -9.80 -3.04
C VAL A 274 -17.44 -11.16 -2.36
N PHE A 275 -16.47 -11.36 -1.47
CA PHE A 275 -16.30 -12.63 -0.76
C PHE A 275 -17.47 -12.93 0.18
N PHE A 276 -18.06 -11.93 0.85
CA PHE A 276 -19.27 -12.15 1.63
C PHE A 276 -20.46 -12.54 0.77
N GLN A 277 -20.69 -11.82 -0.34
CA GLN A 277 -21.82 -12.08 -1.24
C GLN A 277 -21.72 -13.46 -1.91
N LEU A 278 -20.50 -13.91 -2.23
CA LEU A 278 -20.23 -15.21 -2.84
C LEU A 278 -19.90 -16.32 -1.82
N ARG A 279 -19.95 -16.02 -0.52
CA ARG A 279 -19.65 -16.94 0.59
C ARG A 279 -18.28 -17.61 0.49
N LEU A 280 -17.25 -16.84 0.15
CA LEU A 280 -15.88 -17.31 0.05
C LEU A 280 -15.08 -16.83 1.29
N PRO A 281 -14.54 -17.74 2.13
CA PRO A 281 -13.58 -17.34 3.15
C PRO A 281 -12.37 -16.66 2.49
N PHE A 282 -11.86 -15.59 3.12
CA PHE A 282 -10.91 -14.68 2.48
C PHE A 282 -9.64 -15.36 1.97
N ASP A 283 -9.04 -16.28 2.75
CA ASP A 283 -7.82 -17.01 2.38
C ASP A 283 -8.08 -18.33 1.62
N SER A 284 -9.32 -18.58 1.19
CA SER A 284 -9.66 -19.80 0.44
C SER A 284 -9.02 -19.81 -0.96
N PRO A 285 -8.70 -20.99 -1.52
CA PRO A 285 -8.21 -21.09 -2.90
C PRO A 285 -9.15 -20.46 -3.93
N GLN A 286 -10.46 -20.57 -3.71
CA GLN A 286 -11.50 -19.99 -4.55
C GLN A 286 -11.52 -18.45 -4.48
N ALA A 287 -11.39 -17.87 -3.28
CA ALA A 287 -11.27 -16.42 -3.10
C ALA A 287 -10.02 -15.88 -3.80
N ARG A 288 -8.88 -16.59 -3.66
CA ARG A 288 -7.64 -16.24 -4.35
C ARG A 288 -7.81 -16.27 -5.87
N ALA A 289 -8.33 -17.37 -6.42
CA ALA A 289 -8.55 -17.51 -7.86
C ALA A 289 -9.49 -16.43 -8.41
N LEU A 290 -10.57 -16.12 -7.68
CA LEU A 290 -11.48 -15.05 -8.08
C LEU A 290 -10.83 -13.66 -8.00
N SER A 291 -10.05 -13.38 -6.95
CA SER A 291 -9.31 -12.12 -6.81
C SER A 291 -8.32 -11.90 -7.95
N THR A 292 -7.59 -12.95 -8.32
CA THR A 292 -6.69 -12.95 -9.48
C THR A 292 -7.45 -12.71 -10.78
N LYS A 293 -8.54 -13.44 -11.01
CA LYS A 293 -9.38 -13.31 -12.20
C LYS A 293 -10.01 -11.91 -12.34
N ILE A 294 -10.45 -11.30 -11.24
CA ILE A 294 -10.94 -9.92 -11.21
C ILE A 294 -9.81 -8.96 -11.61
N SER A 295 -8.60 -9.14 -11.05
CA SER A 295 -7.46 -8.28 -11.34
C SER A 295 -7.02 -8.37 -12.80
N GLU A 296 -6.96 -9.59 -13.35
CA GLU A 296 -6.69 -9.81 -14.78
C GLU A 296 -7.73 -9.10 -15.65
N ARG A 297 -9.03 -9.24 -15.33
CA ARG A 297 -10.10 -8.61 -16.11
C ARG A 297 -9.99 -7.08 -16.10
N ILE A 298 -9.71 -6.50 -14.93
CA ILE A 298 -9.52 -5.05 -14.79
C ILE A 298 -8.33 -4.58 -15.61
N MET A 299 -7.17 -5.26 -15.55
CA MET A 299 -6.02 -4.89 -16.36
C MET A 299 -6.32 -4.98 -17.86
N LEU A 300 -6.94 -6.07 -18.30
CA LEU A 300 -7.30 -6.29 -19.70
C LEU A 300 -8.22 -5.16 -20.22
N ALA A 301 -9.29 -4.87 -19.49
CA ALA A 301 -10.22 -3.80 -19.84
C ALA A 301 -9.56 -2.40 -19.78
N ALA A 302 -8.66 -2.17 -18.82
CA ALA A 302 -7.94 -0.90 -18.68
C ALA A 302 -6.94 -0.69 -19.84
N TYR A 303 -6.19 -1.72 -20.22
CA TYR A 303 -5.26 -1.65 -21.33
C TYR A 303 -5.98 -1.47 -22.66
N GLU A 304 -7.08 -2.20 -22.88
CA GLU A 304 -7.94 -1.98 -24.03
C GLU A 304 -8.48 -0.55 -24.08
N ALA A 305 -8.91 0.02 -22.94
CA ALA A 305 -9.35 1.42 -22.87
C ALA A 305 -8.21 2.41 -23.20
N SER A 306 -6.98 2.13 -22.74
CA SER A 306 -5.81 2.95 -23.07
C SER A 306 -5.45 2.88 -24.55
N CYS A 307 -5.61 1.71 -25.19
CA CYS A 307 -5.50 1.56 -26.64
C CYS A 307 -6.60 2.34 -27.37
N ASP A 308 -7.85 2.24 -26.92
CA ASP A 308 -8.97 3.00 -27.49
C ASP A 308 -8.68 4.51 -27.45
N LEU A 309 -8.08 5.00 -26.35
CA LEU A 309 -7.66 6.39 -26.21
C LEU A 309 -6.48 6.74 -27.12
N ALA A 310 -5.52 5.84 -27.28
CA ALA A 310 -4.39 6.04 -28.19
C ALA A 310 -4.82 6.10 -29.66
N GLU A 311 -5.81 5.29 -30.06
CA GLU A 311 -6.39 5.32 -31.40
C GLU A 311 -7.07 6.66 -31.72
N ARG A 312 -7.63 7.33 -30.70
CA ARG A 312 -8.30 8.63 -30.86
C ARG A 312 -7.34 9.81 -30.76
N SER A 313 -6.39 9.75 -29.83
CA SER A 313 -5.60 10.92 -29.39
C SER A 313 -4.08 10.75 -29.56
N GLY A 314 -3.64 9.64 -30.14
CA GLY A 314 -2.24 9.22 -30.20
C GLY A 314 -1.78 8.57 -28.88
N PRO A 315 -0.72 7.74 -28.92
CA PRO A 315 -0.14 7.14 -27.71
C PRO A 315 0.46 8.20 -26.79
N LEU A 316 0.90 7.81 -25.57
CA LEU A 316 1.62 8.74 -24.69
C LEU A 316 2.89 9.29 -25.38
N PRO A 317 3.33 10.52 -25.03
CA PRO A 317 4.53 11.11 -25.64
C PRO A 317 5.80 10.25 -25.53
N ALA A 318 6.02 9.58 -24.40
CA ALA A 318 7.19 8.72 -24.18
C ALA A 318 6.97 7.24 -24.60
N TRP A 319 6.02 6.95 -25.50
CA TRP A 319 5.64 5.57 -25.84
C TRP A 319 6.82 4.70 -26.26
N SER A 320 7.69 5.21 -27.15
CA SER A 320 8.86 4.47 -27.65
C SER A 320 9.88 4.09 -26.58
N GLU A 321 9.85 4.76 -25.42
CA GLU A 321 10.74 4.48 -24.28
C GLU A 321 10.17 3.39 -23.35
N THR A 322 8.98 2.84 -23.63
CA THR A 322 8.30 1.87 -22.76
C THR A 322 8.57 0.41 -23.13
N ARG A 323 8.40 -0.50 -22.17
CA ARG A 323 8.46 -1.96 -22.42
C ARG A 323 7.35 -2.42 -23.35
N ALA A 324 6.15 -1.85 -23.18
CA ALA A 324 4.97 -2.16 -23.99
C ALA A 324 5.19 -1.84 -25.47
N ALA A 325 5.90 -0.75 -25.80
CA ALA A 325 6.29 -0.44 -27.19
C ALA A 325 7.25 -1.48 -27.81
N ARG A 326 7.92 -2.28 -26.97
CA ARG A 326 8.81 -3.38 -27.37
C ARG A 326 8.12 -4.74 -27.28
N GLY A 327 6.80 -4.76 -27.14
CA GLY A 327 5.99 -5.98 -27.12
C GLY A 327 5.94 -6.69 -25.76
N VAL A 328 6.50 -6.10 -24.69
CA VAL A 328 6.48 -6.67 -23.35
C VAL A 328 5.41 -5.97 -22.51
N LEU A 329 4.32 -6.68 -22.24
CA LEU A 329 3.26 -6.25 -21.33
C LEU A 329 3.55 -6.72 -19.91
N HIS A 330 2.91 -6.10 -18.92
CA HIS A 330 3.19 -6.38 -17.51
C HIS A 330 3.09 -7.87 -17.11
N PRO A 331 2.07 -8.64 -17.54
CA PRO A 331 1.99 -10.07 -17.21
C PRO A 331 3.16 -10.90 -17.71
N ASP A 332 3.89 -10.46 -18.76
CA ASP A 332 5.01 -11.21 -19.36
C ASP A 332 6.23 -11.33 -18.43
N HIS A 333 6.25 -10.55 -17.35
CA HIS A 333 7.27 -10.66 -16.32
C HIS A 333 7.04 -11.82 -15.33
N TYR A 334 5.90 -12.52 -15.46
CA TYR A 334 5.45 -13.52 -14.52
C TYR A 334 5.04 -14.80 -15.26
N ASP A 335 5.25 -15.94 -14.62
CA ASP A 335 4.68 -17.21 -15.06
C ASP A 335 3.23 -17.30 -14.54
N THR A 336 2.30 -16.70 -15.30
CA THR A 336 0.89 -16.63 -14.93
C THR A 336 -0.02 -17.15 -16.04
N GLU A 337 -1.04 -17.91 -15.64
CA GLU A 337 -2.08 -18.40 -16.56
C GLU A 337 -3.09 -17.28 -16.84
N LEU A 338 -3.37 -17.04 -18.12
CA LEU A 338 -4.33 -16.02 -18.55
C LEU A 338 -5.71 -16.65 -18.73
N ASN A 339 -6.74 -16.10 -18.08
CA ASN A 339 -8.12 -16.56 -18.19
C ASN A 339 -8.76 -16.16 -19.54
N TRP A 340 -8.20 -15.18 -20.26
CA TRP A 340 -8.73 -14.69 -21.54
C TRP A 340 -7.63 -14.55 -22.63
N PRO A 341 -6.95 -15.64 -23.02
CA PRO A 341 -5.78 -15.57 -23.92
C PRO A 341 -6.10 -14.90 -25.26
N GLU A 342 -7.26 -15.20 -25.87
CA GLU A 342 -7.66 -14.60 -27.15
C GLU A 342 -7.81 -13.06 -27.08
N ARG A 343 -8.28 -12.54 -25.94
CA ARG A 343 -8.36 -11.07 -25.73
C ARG A 343 -7.00 -10.46 -25.52
N TRP A 344 -6.09 -11.15 -24.84
CA TRP A 344 -4.70 -10.71 -24.70
C TRP A 344 -3.99 -10.67 -26.06
N ASP A 345 -4.19 -11.68 -26.90
CA ASP A 345 -3.63 -11.72 -28.26
C ASP A 345 -4.17 -10.56 -29.12
N ALA A 346 -5.48 -10.34 -29.07
CA ALA A 346 -6.12 -9.20 -29.75
C ALA A 346 -5.58 -7.86 -29.23
N LEU A 347 -5.43 -7.71 -27.91
CA LEU A 347 -4.87 -6.52 -27.28
C LEU A 347 -3.43 -6.28 -27.73
N ARG A 348 -2.57 -7.31 -27.75
CA ARG A 348 -1.18 -7.19 -28.22
C ARG A 348 -1.10 -6.72 -29.66
N ALA A 349 -1.93 -7.26 -30.53
CA ALA A 349 -2.00 -6.82 -31.93
C ALA A 349 -2.39 -5.33 -32.04
N ARG A 350 -3.32 -4.85 -31.20
CA ARG A 350 -3.71 -3.44 -31.14
C ARG A 350 -2.61 -2.56 -30.57
N VAL A 351 -1.98 -2.96 -29.46
CA VAL A 351 -0.85 -2.25 -28.83
C VAL A 351 0.31 -2.10 -29.81
N ALA A 352 0.66 -3.16 -30.55
CA ALA A 352 1.73 -3.11 -31.54
C ALA A 352 1.42 -2.15 -32.70
N LYS A 353 0.14 -1.99 -33.06
CA LYS A 353 -0.28 -1.11 -34.17
C LYS A 353 -0.34 0.36 -33.76
N THR A 354 -0.90 0.67 -32.59
CA THR A 354 -1.25 2.05 -32.22
C THR A 354 -0.51 2.55 -30.98
N GLY A 355 -0.14 1.64 -30.08
CA GLY A 355 0.36 1.94 -28.75
C GLY A 355 -0.74 2.21 -27.72
N MET A 356 -0.32 2.67 -26.54
CA MET A 356 -1.21 2.97 -25.40
C MET A 356 -1.14 4.44 -25.02
N ARG A 357 -2.22 4.96 -24.40
CA ARG A 357 -2.29 6.36 -23.97
C ARG A 357 -1.63 6.63 -22.63
N ASN A 358 -1.41 5.59 -21.81
CA ASN A 358 -0.93 5.70 -20.45
C ASN A 358 0.24 4.72 -20.24
N SER A 359 1.31 5.15 -19.56
CA SER A 359 2.45 4.26 -19.29
C SER A 359 2.16 3.17 -18.25
N LEU A 360 1.31 3.50 -17.27
CA LEU A 360 0.95 2.67 -16.12
C LEU A 360 -0.52 2.95 -15.80
N LEU A 361 -1.28 1.93 -15.39
CA LEU A 361 -2.73 2.05 -15.21
C LEU A 361 -3.28 1.52 -13.89
N LEU A 362 -2.63 0.57 -13.22
CA LEU A 362 -3.21 -0.25 -12.16
C LEU A 362 -2.38 -0.13 -10.88
N ALA A 363 -2.98 0.48 -9.87
CA ALA A 363 -2.39 0.63 -8.54
C ALA A 363 -3.50 0.55 -7.48
N ILE A 364 -3.39 -0.37 -6.52
CA ILE A 364 -4.39 -0.50 -5.46
C ILE A 364 -3.97 0.34 -4.26
N ALA A 365 -4.49 1.56 -4.20
CA ALA A 365 -4.28 2.49 -3.09
C ALA A 365 -5.23 2.20 -1.90
N PRO A 366 -4.95 2.74 -0.70
CA PRO A 366 -5.89 2.70 0.41
C PRO A 366 -7.13 3.53 0.08
N THR A 367 -8.32 3.02 0.41
CA THR A 367 -9.59 3.64 0.01
C THR A 367 -10.43 4.12 1.18
N ALA A 368 -9.82 4.38 2.34
CA ALA A 368 -10.53 4.64 3.60
C ALA A 368 -11.74 5.58 3.49
N THR A 369 -11.52 6.79 2.97
CA THR A 369 -12.61 7.78 2.83
C THR A 369 -13.64 7.38 1.78
N ILE A 370 -13.20 6.94 0.59
CA ILE A 370 -14.11 6.65 -0.53
C ILE A 370 -14.91 5.34 -0.33
N ALA A 371 -14.34 4.37 0.39
CA ALA A 371 -15.02 3.13 0.77
C ALA A 371 -16.10 3.42 1.83
N SER A 372 -15.80 4.30 2.80
CA SER A 372 -16.80 4.78 3.76
C SER A 372 -17.96 5.52 3.08
N ILE A 373 -17.67 6.40 2.12
CA ILE A 373 -18.68 7.09 1.31
C ILE A 373 -19.52 6.09 0.50
N ALA A 374 -18.89 5.10 -0.12
CA ALA A 374 -19.56 4.08 -0.91
C ALA A 374 -20.26 3.00 -0.07
N GLY A 375 -20.03 2.97 1.25
CA GLY A 375 -20.59 1.97 2.16
C GLY A 375 -20.06 0.56 1.94
N VAL A 376 -18.78 0.41 1.55
CA VAL A 376 -18.12 -0.87 1.27
C VAL A 376 -16.81 -1.01 2.06
N TYR A 377 -16.23 -2.21 2.08
CA TYR A 377 -14.96 -2.45 2.76
C TYR A 377 -13.77 -1.84 2.02
N GLU A 378 -12.73 -1.46 2.78
CA GLU A 378 -11.53 -0.85 2.25
C GLU A 378 -10.77 -1.79 1.30
N CYS A 379 -10.32 -1.23 0.17
CA CYS A 379 -9.39 -1.78 -0.79
C CYS A 379 -9.58 -3.29 -1.09
N ILE A 380 -8.56 -4.06 -0.75
CA ILE A 380 -8.38 -5.50 -0.99
C ILE A 380 -8.06 -6.23 0.31
N GLU A 381 -8.38 -5.62 1.45
CA GLU A 381 -8.04 -6.12 2.76
C GLU A 381 -9.22 -6.88 3.37
N PRO A 382 -8.95 -7.88 4.21
CA PRO A 382 -10.00 -8.45 5.03
C PRO A 382 -10.48 -7.42 6.04
N GLN A 383 -11.75 -7.53 6.44
CA GLN A 383 -12.27 -6.68 7.51
C GLN A 383 -11.43 -6.81 8.80
N VAL A 384 -11.12 -5.69 9.45
CA VAL A 384 -10.32 -5.69 10.69
C VAL A 384 -11.11 -6.24 11.88
N SER A 385 -12.43 -6.06 11.88
CA SER A 385 -13.36 -6.50 12.92
C SER A 385 -14.75 -6.78 12.32
N ASN A 386 -15.63 -7.53 13.00
CA ASN A 386 -17.06 -7.52 12.67
C ASN A 386 -17.85 -6.47 13.48
N LEU A 387 -17.19 -5.80 14.43
CA LEU A 387 -17.76 -4.81 15.31
C LEU A 387 -16.87 -3.57 15.28
N PHE A 388 -17.44 -2.48 14.78
CA PHE A 388 -16.78 -1.19 14.63
C PHE A 388 -17.44 -0.19 15.55
N LYS A 389 -16.64 0.71 16.11
CA LYS A 389 -17.15 1.89 16.77
C LYS A 389 -17.19 3.01 15.73
N ARG A 390 -18.25 3.80 15.72
CA ARG A 390 -18.43 4.94 14.82
C ARG A 390 -18.74 6.15 15.67
N GLU A 391 -17.85 7.13 15.63
CA GLU A 391 -18.02 8.39 16.33
C GLU A 391 -18.81 9.35 15.44
N THR A 392 -19.84 9.96 16.01
CA THR A 392 -20.68 10.96 15.34
C THR A 392 -20.84 12.16 16.29
N LEU A 393 -21.35 13.27 15.77
CA LEU A 393 -21.68 14.45 16.58
C LEU A 393 -22.66 14.14 17.73
N SER A 394 -23.45 13.07 17.61
CA SER A 394 -24.43 12.62 18.61
C SER A 394 -23.88 11.57 19.57
N GLY A 395 -22.57 11.26 19.52
CA GLY A 395 -21.91 10.27 20.36
C GLY A 395 -21.39 9.06 19.59
N GLU A 396 -21.02 8.04 20.36
CA GLU A 396 -20.35 6.83 19.87
C GLU A 396 -21.36 5.70 19.65
N PHE A 397 -21.39 5.16 18.44
CA PHE A 397 -22.29 4.07 18.06
C PHE A 397 -21.50 2.82 17.68
N LEU A 398 -21.94 1.66 18.13
CA LEU A 398 -21.39 0.38 17.67
C LEU A 398 -22.11 -0.05 16.40
N GLN A 399 -21.37 -0.18 15.30
CA GLN A 399 -21.82 -0.69 14.03
C GLN A 399 -21.30 -2.13 13.84
N VAL A 400 -22.20 -3.06 13.55
CA VAL A 400 -21.86 -4.45 13.27
C VAL A 400 -21.81 -4.65 11.76
N ASN A 401 -20.94 -5.54 11.29
CA ASN A 401 -20.93 -6.01 9.90
C ASN A 401 -22.35 -6.44 9.48
N ALA A 402 -22.91 -5.75 8.47
CA ALA A 402 -24.25 -6.00 7.98
C ALA A 402 -24.43 -7.39 7.37
N TYR A 403 -23.40 -7.93 6.70
CA TYR A 403 -23.41 -9.28 6.16
C TYR A 403 -23.53 -10.32 7.29
N LEU A 404 -22.72 -10.17 8.34
CA LEU A 404 -22.79 -11.04 9.52
C LEU A 404 -24.17 -10.95 10.19
N VAL A 405 -24.69 -9.74 10.43
CA VAL A 405 -26.03 -9.55 11.03
C VAL A 405 -27.11 -10.27 10.22
N ASN A 406 -27.08 -10.14 8.90
CA ASN A 406 -28.04 -10.80 8.02
C ASN A 406 -27.93 -12.32 8.10
N GLU A 407 -26.72 -12.85 8.17
CA GLU A 407 -26.48 -14.28 8.34
C GLU A 407 -26.99 -14.81 9.68
N LEU A 408 -26.69 -14.11 10.78
CA LEU A 408 -27.15 -14.48 12.12
C LEU A 408 -28.68 -14.40 12.25
N LYS A 409 -29.32 -13.46 11.56
CA LYS A 409 -30.78 -13.38 11.46
C LYS A 409 -31.37 -14.59 10.74
N LYS A 410 -30.78 -15.02 9.60
CA LYS A 410 -31.22 -16.21 8.86
C LYS A 410 -31.10 -17.48 9.71
N LEU A 411 -30.05 -17.57 10.53
CA LEU A 411 -29.84 -18.67 11.47
C LEU A 411 -30.74 -18.60 12.72
N GLY A 412 -31.48 -17.50 12.92
CA GLY A 412 -32.32 -17.30 14.12
C GLY A 412 -31.53 -17.05 15.41
N VAL A 413 -30.23 -16.72 15.31
CA VAL A 413 -29.34 -16.52 16.48
C VAL A 413 -28.96 -15.05 16.72
N TRP A 414 -29.57 -14.11 16.00
CA TRP A 414 -29.38 -12.67 16.23
C TRP A 414 -30.21 -12.17 17.42
N ASP A 415 -29.76 -12.49 18.64
CA ASP A 415 -30.42 -12.16 19.91
C ASP A 415 -29.54 -11.27 20.81
N ALA A 416 -30.00 -10.99 22.04
CA ALA A 416 -29.22 -10.21 23.02
C ALA A 416 -27.92 -10.91 23.44
N ARG A 417 -27.95 -12.24 23.56
CA ARG A 417 -26.79 -13.05 23.94
C ARG A 417 -25.68 -12.96 22.90
N THR A 418 -26.01 -13.13 21.62
CA THR A 418 -25.03 -13.07 20.52
C THR A 418 -24.47 -11.67 20.35
N ARG A 419 -25.28 -10.62 20.52
CA ARG A 419 -24.80 -9.23 20.50
C ARG A 419 -23.82 -8.93 21.63
N GLU A 420 -24.13 -9.39 22.85
CA GLU A 420 -23.22 -9.22 23.99
C GLU A 420 -21.92 -10.01 23.79
N ALA A 421 -22.02 -11.28 23.36
CA ALA A 421 -20.85 -12.10 23.07
C ALA A 421 -19.96 -11.47 21.99
N LEU A 422 -20.55 -10.84 20.95
CA LEU A 422 -19.81 -10.14 19.90
C LEU A 422 -19.07 -8.92 20.44
N ARG A 423 -19.67 -8.21 21.39
CA ARG A 423 -19.02 -7.08 22.10
C ARG A 423 -17.85 -7.57 22.94
N GLU A 424 -18.03 -8.62 23.72
CA GLU A 424 -16.97 -9.21 24.56
C GLU A 424 -15.81 -9.76 23.72
N ALA A 425 -16.13 -10.40 22.60
CA ALA A 425 -15.14 -10.93 21.66
C ALA A 425 -14.55 -9.87 20.71
N SER A 426 -14.87 -8.58 20.92
CA SER A 426 -14.38 -7.46 20.11
C SER A 426 -14.56 -7.68 18.60
N GLY A 427 -15.73 -8.22 18.20
CA GLY A 427 -16.06 -8.50 16.81
C GLY A 427 -15.60 -9.85 16.27
N SER A 428 -14.96 -10.72 17.06
CA SER A 428 -14.70 -12.11 16.65
C SER A 428 -15.95 -12.98 16.85
N VAL A 429 -16.19 -13.89 15.90
CA VAL A 429 -17.23 -14.94 16.01
C VAL A 429 -16.66 -16.34 16.21
N GLN A 430 -15.33 -16.50 16.26
CA GLN A 430 -14.70 -17.82 16.25
C GLN A 430 -15.02 -18.65 17.50
N GLY A 431 -15.28 -17.99 18.63
CA GLY A 431 -15.66 -18.65 19.88
C GLY A 431 -17.12 -19.09 19.99
N PHE A 432 -17.99 -18.76 19.01
CA PHE A 432 -19.43 -18.98 19.15
C PHE A 432 -19.78 -20.38 18.68
N ALA A 433 -19.83 -21.34 19.62
CA ALA A 433 -20.12 -22.75 19.33
C ALA A 433 -21.49 -23.00 18.69
N TRP A 434 -22.43 -22.06 18.85
CA TRP A 434 -23.78 -22.13 18.26
C TRP A 434 -23.86 -21.56 16.83
N ILE A 435 -22.76 -21.01 16.30
CA ILE A 435 -22.66 -20.59 14.89
C ILE A 435 -21.96 -21.71 14.11
N PRO A 436 -22.51 -22.11 12.94
CA PRO A 436 -21.87 -23.07 12.04
C PRO A 436 -20.43 -22.69 11.68
N GLU A 437 -19.57 -23.70 11.51
CA GLU A 437 -18.14 -23.49 11.25
C GLU A 437 -17.87 -22.74 9.95
N ASP A 438 -18.63 -23.02 8.89
CA ASP A 438 -18.54 -22.35 7.59
C ASP A 438 -18.83 -20.85 7.71
N VAL A 439 -19.83 -20.49 8.52
CA VAL A 439 -20.16 -19.08 8.82
C VAL A 439 -19.04 -18.43 9.62
N ARG A 440 -18.50 -19.10 10.64
CA ARG A 440 -17.35 -18.56 11.39
C ARG A 440 -16.12 -18.38 10.50
N ALA A 441 -15.85 -19.33 9.60
CA ALA A 441 -14.74 -19.26 8.67
C ALA A 441 -14.87 -18.08 7.68
N LEU A 442 -16.09 -17.79 7.22
CA LEU A 442 -16.41 -16.67 6.33
C LEU A 442 -16.18 -15.30 7.00
N TYR A 443 -16.53 -15.16 8.28
CA TYR A 443 -16.45 -13.89 9.02
C TYR A 443 -15.19 -13.77 9.90
N ARG A 444 -14.12 -14.50 9.57
CA ARG A 444 -12.80 -14.26 10.18
C ARG A 444 -12.37 -12.81 9.97
N THR A 445 -11.76 -12.24 10.99
CA THR A 445 -11.17 -10.90 10.96
C THR A 445 -9.73 -10.95 10.43
N ALA A 446 -9.17 -9.80 10.08
CA ALA A 446 -7.78 -9.67 9.63
C ALA A 446 -6.75 -10.31 10.59
N TRP A 447 -7.06 -10.36 11.89
CA TRP A 447 -6.24 -10.94 12.94
C TRP A 447 -6.29 -12.48 13.00
N GLU A 448 -7.34 -13.06 12.42
CA GLU A 448 -7.63 -14.51 12.46
C GLU A 448 -7.27 -15.19 11.13
N ILE A 449 -6.95 -14.40 10.11
CA ILE A 449 -6.49 -14.88 8.82
C ILE A 449 -4.96 -15.07 8.89
N PRO A 450 -4.44 -16.25 8.49
CA PRO A 450 -3.01 -16.44 8.33
C PRO A 450 -2.44 -15.43 7.33
N GLN A 451 -1.45 -14.65 7.76
CA GLN A 451 -0.85 -13.59 6.91
C GLN A 451 -0.23 -14.14 5.62
N ARG A 452 0.19 -15.42 5.63
CA ARG A 452 0.60 -16.14 4.43
C ARG A 452 -0.50 -16.13 3.35
N GLY A 453 -1.76 -16.34 3.72
CA GLY A 453 -2.88 -16.33 2.79
C GLY A 453 -3.11 -14.95 2.16
N LEU A 454 -2.90 -13.87 2.94
CA LEU A 454 -2.96 -12.50 2.41
C LEU A 454 -1.81 -12.21 1.44
N ILE A 455 -0.59 -12.64 1.77
CA ILE A 455 0.58 -12.52 0.90
C ILE A 455 0.38 -13.32 -0.39
N ASP A 456 -0.10 -14.57 -0.30
CA ASP A 456 -0.36 -15.42 -1.46
C ASP A 456 -1.42 -14.80 -2.39
N MET A 457 -2.46 -14.18 -1.82
CA MET A 457 -3.47 -13.48 -2.60
C MET A 457 -2.92 -12.22 -3.26
N ALA A 458 -2.12 -11.42 -2.55
CA ALA A 458 -1.47 -10.25 -3.12
C ALA A 458 -0.49 -10.64 -4.25
N ALA A 459 0.28 -11.69 -4.05
CA ALA A 459 1.21 -12.22 -5.04
C ALA A 459 0.47 -12.69 -6.29
N ALA A 460 -0.64 -13.41 -6.11
CA ALA A 460 -1.46 -13.89 -7.23
C ALA A 460 -2.15 -12.76 -8.02
N ARG A 461 -2.32 -11.55 -7.46
CA ARG A 461 -2.78 -10.36 -8.19
C ARG A 461 -1.66 -9.58 -8.86
N THR A 462 -0.43 -9.70 -8.37
CA THR A 462 0.71 -8.87 -8.78
C THR A 462 0.97 -8.89 -10.30
N PRO A 463 0.84 -10.02 -11.03
CA PRO A 463 0.97 -10.03 -12.50
C PRO A 463 -0.02 -9.13 -13.24
N PHE A 464 -1.10 -8.71 -12.57
CA PHE A 464 -2.16 -7.88 -13.13
C PHE A 464 -2.23 -6.49 -12.48
N LEU A 465 -1.12 -6.03 -11.88
CA LEU A 465 -0.95 -4.70 -11.30
C LEU A 465 0.38 -4.09 -11.78
N ASP A 466 0.34 -3.27 -12.83
CA ASP A 466 1.56 -2.71 -13.46
C ASP A 466 2.33 -1.72 -12.58
N GLN A 467 1.69 -1.19 -11.53
CA GLN A 467 2.35 -0.52 -10.40
C GLN A 467 2.46 -1.48 -9.20
N SER A 468 1.78 -1.22 -8.09
CA SER A 468 1.75 -2.10 -6.91
C SER A 468 0.42 -2.01 -6.16
N GLN A 469 0.40 -2.50 -4.91
CA GLN A 469 -0.74 -2.48 -4.01
C GLN A 469 -0.29 -2.14 -2.58
N SER A 470 -1.05 -1.28 -1.90
CA SER A 470 -0.86 -0.99 -0.48
C SER A 470 -1.32 -2.20 0.34
N LEU A 471 -0.39 -3.07 0.71
CA LEU A 471 -0.69 -4.30 1.46
C LEU A 471 -0.38 -4.12 2.95
N ASN A 472 -1.41 -3.91 3.77
CA ASN A 472 -1.25 -4.03 5.22
C ASN A 472 -1.09 -5.50 5.63
N LEU A 473 -0.29 -5.72 6.67
CA LEU A 473 -0.15 -7.02 7.34
C LEU A 473 -0.52 -6.88 8.81
N PHE A 474 -1.13 -7.92 9.37
CA PHE A 474 -1.76 -7.91 10.68
C PHE A 474 -1.10 -8.97 11.56
N LEU A 475 -0.58 -8.56 12.72
CA LEU A 475 0.02 -9.51 13.65
C LEU A 475 -0.31 -9.18 15.09
N GLU A 476 -0.93 -10.12 15.78
CA GLU A 476 -1.01 -10.07 17.24
C GLU A 476 0.35 -10.38 17.85
N THR A 477 0.82 -9.49 18.74
CA THR A 477 2.10 -9.66 19.46
C THR A 477 3.27 -9.96 18.50
N PRO A 478 3.72 -8.95 17.73
CA PRO A 478 4.79 -9.14 16.76
C PRO A 478 6.10 -9.58 17.43
N THR A 479 6.70 -10.65 16.91
CA THR A 479 8.05 -11.09 17.29
C THR A 479 8.98 -10.99 16.10
N ILE A 480 10.26 -10.70 16.34
CA ILE A 480 11.26 -10.55 15.27
C ILE A 480 11.28 -11.78 14.36
N GLY A 481 11.22 -12.99 14.92
CA GLY A 481 11.22 -14.23 14.14
C GLY A 481 10.00 -14.37 13.22
N LYS A 482 8.80 -14.02 13.69
CA LYS A 482 7.57 -14.06 12.87
C LYS A 482 7.59 -12.99 11.77
N LEU A 483 8.02 -11.78 12.10
CA LEU A 483 8.13 -10.71 11.10
C LEU A 483 9.18 -11.04 10.05
N SER A 484 10.35 -11.52 10.49
CA SER A 484 11.44 -11.94 9.63
C SER A 484 10.99 -12.95 8.57
N SER A 485 10.32 -14.02 8.98
CA SER A 485 9.82 -15.04 8.06
C SER A 485 8.68 -14.53 7.17
N MET A 486 7.79 -13.70 7.70
CA MET A 486 6.68 -13.10 6.94
C MET A 486 7.18 -12.20 5.80
N TYR A 487 8.11 -11.28 6.06
CA TYR A 487 8.65 -10.39 5.04
C TYR A 487 9.62 -11.08 4.09
N ALA A 488 10.37 -12.09 4.56
CA ALA A 488 11.15 -12.95 3.67
C ALA A 488 10.25 -13.74 2.72
N TYR A 489 9.09 -14.20 3.20
CA TYR A 489 8.09 -14.84 2.35
C TYR A 489 7.48 -13.87 1.33
N ALA A 490 7.10 -12.66 1.76
CA ALA A 490 6.62 -11.60 0.85
C ALA A 490 7.60 -11.32 -0.30
N TRP A 491 8.89 -11.21 0.02
CA TRP A 491 9.96 -11.08 -0.98
C TRP A 491 10.04 -12.29 -1.92
N LYS A 492 10.09 -13.51 -1.37
CA LYS A 492 10.17 -14.76 -2.17
C LYS A 492 8.95 -14.96 -3.08
N GLN A 493 7.79 -14.42 -2.73
CA GLN A 493 6.59 -14.43 -3.56
C GLN A 493 6.60 -13.36 -4.67
N GLY A 494 7.65 -12.53 -4.76
CA GLY A 494 7.79 -11.52 -5.81
C GLY A 494 6.90 -10.29 -5.62
N LEU A 495 6.44 -10.02 -4.38
CA LEU A 495 5.75 -8.76 -4.10
C LEU A 495 6.67 -7.57 -4.36
N LYS A 496 6.10 -6.47 -4.82
CA LYS A 496 6.82 -5.22 -5.03
C LYS A 496 6.84 -4.36 -3.77
N THR A 497 5.74 -4.30 -3.03
CA THR A 497 5.63 -3.48 -1.82
C THR A 497 4.76 -4.14 -0.74
N THR A 498 5.01 -3.71 0.51
CA THR A 498 4.12 -3.87 1.66
C THR A 498 3.88 -2.48 2.27
N TYR A 499 2.92 -2.36 3.19
CA TYR A 499 2.56 -1.08 3.80
C TYR A 499 2.67 -1.12 5.32
N TYR A 500 1.59 -0.90 6.08
CA TYR A 500 1.64 -0.93 7.53
C TYR A 500 1.69 -2.36 8.07
N LEU A 501 2.53 -2.55 9.09
CA LEU A 501 2.32 -3.60 10.07
C LEU A 501 1.33 -3.11 11.11
N ARG A 502 0.11 -3.65 11.11
CA ARG A 502 -0.88 -3.43 12.15
C ARG A 502 -0.65 -4.46 13.26
N SER A 503 -0.36 -3.98 14.46
CA SER A 503 -0.20 -4.84 15.62
C SER A 503 -1.15 -4.46 16.74
N ARG A 504 -1.66 -5.46 17.45
CA ARG A 504 -2.39 -5.28 18.71
C ARG A 504 -1.75 -6.13 19.81
N PRO A 505 -1.72 -5.64 21.06
CA PRO A 505 -1.36 -6.48 22.20
C PRO A 505 -2.38 -7.61 22.32
N ALA A 506 -1.93 -8.78 22.77
CA ALA A 506 -2.82 -9.89 23.13
C ALA A 506 -3.55 -9.55 24.45
N THR A 507 -4.44 -8.56 24.44
CA THR A 507 -5.30 -8.26 25.57
C THR A 507 -6.47 -9.24 25.59
N ARG A 508 -6.28 -10.42 26.18
CA ARG A 508 -7.40 -11.15 26.81
C ARG A 508 -7.67 -10.49 28.16
N ILE A 509 -8.29 -9.32 28.16
CA ILE A 509 -8.93 -8.84 29.38
C ILE A 509 -10.13 -9.73 29.59
N ALA A 510 -9.95 -10.82 30.33
CA ALA A 510 -11.06 -11.40 31.07
C ALA A 510 -11.55 -10.26 31.98
N ARG A 511 -12.63 -9.58 31.60
CA ARG A 511 -13.30 -8.66 32.51
C ARG A 511 -13.73 -9.51 33.69
N ALA A 512 -13.00 -9.39 34.80
CA ALA A 512 -13.42 -9.93 36.07
C ALA A 512 -14.84 -9.42 36.33
N ALA A 513 -15.75 -10.35 36.61
CA ALA A 513 -17.14 -10.10 36.87
C ALA A 513 -17.32 -8.95 37.87
N SER A 514 -17.82 -7.81 37.40
CA SER A 514 -18.51 -6.86 38.26
C SER A 514 -19.93 -7.36 38.43
N GLY A 515 -20.11 -8.27 39.39
CA GLY A 515 -21.41 -8.51 39.97
C GLY A 515 -21.88 -7.24 40.66
N GLN A 516 -23.03 -6.71 40.24
CA GLN A 516 -24.11 -6.25 41.11
C GLN A 516 -25.27 -5.79 40.23
N ALA A 517 -26.38 -6.50 40.33
CA ALA A 517 -27.68 -6.03 39.89
C ALA A 517 -27.98 -4.70 40.59
N SER A 518 -28.28 -3.64 39.83
CA SER A 518 -29.09 -2.54 40.34
C SER A 518 -29.93 -1.92 39.22
N ALA A 519 -31.23 -1.92 39.51
CA ALA A 519 -32.32 -1.05 39.08
C ALA A 519 -32.37 -0.55 37.62
N ALA A 520 -33.45 -0.95 36.95
CA ALA A 520 -34.00 -0.32 35.76
C ALA A 520 -34.17 1.20 35.96
N ALA A 521 -33.74 1.97 34.95
CA ALA A 521 -34.14 3.36 34.74
C ALA A 521 -34.81 3.49 33.35
N PRO A 522 -35.80 4.38 33.17
CA PRO A 522 -36.78 4.28 32.10
C PRO A 522 -36.20 4.71 30.74
N ILE A 523 -36.62 4.01 29.70
CA ILE A 523 -36.37 4.35 28.29
C ILE A 523 -37.14 5.65 27.96
N PRO A 524 -36.49 6.74 27.52
CA PRO A 524 -37.20 7.87 26.94
C PRO A 524 -37.63 7.53 25.51
N VAL A 525 -38.91 7.71 25.23
CA VAL A 525 -39.55 7.54 23.92
C VAL A 525 -39.05 8.62 22.96
N GLN A 526 -38.64 8.22 21.75
CA GLN A 526 -38.26 9.09 20.64
C GLN A 526 -39.42 10.02 20.21
N GLN A 527 -39.13 11.31 20.04
CA GLN A 527 -39.84 12.17 19.10
C GLN A 527 -39.06 12.25 17.79
N ALA A 528 -39.77 12.02 16.69
CA ALA A 528 -39.23 12.04 15.33
C ALA A 528 -38.82 13.46 14.92
N SER A 529 -37.59 13.61 14.44
CA SER A 529 -37.18 14.74 13.60
C SER A 529 -36.44 14.23 12.36
N ALA A 530 -36.60 14.96 11.26
CA ALA A 530 -36.31 14.62 9.88
C ALA A 530 -34.80 14.37 9.61
N PRO A 531 -34.44 13.71 8.48
CA PRO A 531 -33.06 13.30 8.23
C PRO A 531 -32.22 14.50 7.79
N ASP A 532 -31.18 14.79 8.56
CA ASP A 532 -30.13 15.73 8.16
C ASP A 532 -29.19 15.00 7.19
N ALA A 533 -29.25 15.39 5.93
CA ALA A 533 -28.36 14.95 4.87
C ALA A 533 -27.15 15.89 4.86
N ASP A 534 -26.12 15.55 5.64
CA ASP A 534 -24.71 15.88 5.43
C ASP A 534 -23.92 15.60 6.71
N ALA A 535 -23.60 14.32 6.96
CA ALA A 535 -22.68 13.94 8.01
C ALA A 535 -21.50 13.15 7.41
N ILE A 536 -20.47 13.90 7.01
CA ILE A 536 -19.15 13.32 6.69
C ILE A 536 -18.58 12.77 8.00
N ALA A 537 -18.34 11.46 8.07
CA ALA A 537 -17.99 10.77 9.31
C ALA A 537 -16.77 9.85 9.16
N CYS A 538 -16.12 9.65 10.29
CA CYS A 538 -14.76 9.14 10.44
C CYS A 538 -14.60 7.62 10.38
N SER A 539 -13.45 7.18 9.84
CA SER A 539 -12.98 5.79 9.91
C SER A 539 -12.07 5.59 11.13
N LEU A 540 -12.43 4.68 12.03
CA LEU A 540 -11.55 4.19 13.11
C LEU A 540 -10.46 3.23 12.61
N GLU A 541 -10.55 2.75 11.37
CA GLU A 541 -9.51 1.93 10.74
C GLU A 541 -8.26 2.78 10.44
N ASN A 542 -8.46 4.09 10.28
CA ASN A 542 -7.43 5.10 10.10
C ASN A 542 -7.78 6.37 10.90
N PRO A 543 -7.59 6.39 12.24
CA PRO A 543 -7.97 7.52 13.07
C PRO A 543 -7.22 8.82 12.70
N GLU A 544 -6.07 8.71 12.01
CA GLU A 544 -5.33 9.86 11.48
C GLU A 544 -5.98 10.53 10.24
N SER A 545 -7.00 9.91 9.65
CA SER A 545 -7.73 10.41 8.47
C SER A 545 -9.05 11.11 8.79
N CYS A 546 -9.42 11.16 10.07
CA CYS A 546 -10.69 11.69 10.56
C CYS A 546 -10.54 13.11 11.10
N GLU A 547 -11.32 14.06 10.58
CA GLU A 547 -11.36 15.46 11.05
C GLU A 547 -12.00 15.62 12.45
N ALA A 548 -12.77 14.64 12.94
CA ALA A 548 -13.48 14.70 14.23
C ALA A 548 -12.76 14.04 15.42
N CYS A 549 -11.65 13.33 15.18
CA CYS A 549 -10.85 12.65 16.23
C CYS A 549 -9.52 13.39 16.53
N GLN A 550 -9.43 14.68 16.16
CA GLN A 550 -8.55 15.64 16.85
C GLN A 550 -9.25 16.11 18.12
#